data_AF-A0A2M7KZF2-F1
#
_entry.id   AF-A0A2M7KZF2-F1
#
_cell.length_a   1.000
_cell.length_b   1.000
_cell.length_c   1.000
_cell.angle_alpha   90.00
_cell.angle_beta   90.00
_cell.angle_gamma   90.00
#
_symmetry.space_group_name_H-M   'P 1'
#
loop_
_entity.id
_entity.type
_entity.pdbx_description
1 polymer ?
#
loop_
_entity_poly.entity_id
_entity_poly.type
_entity_poly.pdbx_seq_one_letter_code
_entity_poly.pdbx_strand_id
1 'polypeptide(L)'
;MSRERINQLLPVVNVIPPTSRKSPDRVIYPNEVALPAGTASLSVESIALCHQIRTLDKSRLARHLGEVTEDRLRREVLEALRFQLEL
;
A
#
# COMPACT_ATOMS: atom_id res chain seq x y z
N MET A 1 -12.13 6.72 -5.56
CA MET A 1 -11.43 7.86 -6.19
C MET A 1 -10.57 8.51 -5.12
N SER A 2 -9.28 8.80 -5.37
CA SER A 2 -8.45 9.49 -4.37
C SER A 2 -9.01 10.88 -4.07
N ARG A 3 -9.00 11.25 -2.78
CA ARG A 3 -9.42 12.59 -2.30
C ARG A 3 -8.35 13.66 -2.51
N GLU A 4 -7.14 13.26 -2.91
CA GLU A 4 -6.01 14.17 -3.11
C GLU A 4 -6.10 14.90 -4.45
N ARG A 5 -5.91 16.22 -4.42
CA ARG A 5 -5.99 17.10 -5.61
C ARG A 5 -5.06 16.63 -6.74
N ILE A 6 -3.84 16.19 -6.41
CA ILE A 6 -2.85 15.70 -7.38
C ILE A 6 -3.38 14.47 -8.13
N ASN A 7 -3.96 13.51 -7.40
CA ASN A 7 -4.53 12.30 -8.00
C ASN A 7 -5.83 12.56 -8.75
N GLN A 8 -6.41 13.77 -8.69
CA GLN A 8 -7.53 14.17 -9.55
C GLN A 8 -7.02 14.83 -10.84
N LEU A 9 -5.95 15.61 -10.75
CA LEU A 9 -5.39 16.38 -11.87
C LEU A 9 -4.51 15.54 -12.80
N LEU A 10 -3.66 14.67 -12.27
CA LEU A 10 -2.70 13.91 -13.06
C LEU A 10 -3.31 12.61 -13.61
N PRO A 11 -2.96 12.15 -14.83
CA PRO A 11 -3.38 10.84 -15.33
C PRO A 11 -2.66 9.67 -14.65
N VAL A 12 -1.63 9.96 -13.84
CA VAL A 12 -0.83 8.99 -13.10
C VAL A 12 -1.06 9.06 -11.59
N VAL A 13 -0.73 7.99 -10.89
CA VAL A 13 -0.76 7.87 -9.42
C VAL A 13 0.47 7.11 -8.91
N ASN A 14 0.92 7.43 -7.71
CA ASN A 14 1.93 6.65 -7.01
C ASN A 14 1.26 5.52 -6.23
N VAL A 15 1.80 4.31 -6.33
CA VAL A 15 1.25 3.13 -5.67
C VAL A 15 2.35 2.35 -4.96
N ILE A 16 1.95 1.68 -3.87
CA ILE A 16 2.75 0.69 -3.17
C ILE A 16 2.16 -0.69 -3.52
N PRO A 17 2.94 -1.59 -4.14
CA PRO A 17 2.43 -2.91 -4.49
C PRO A 17 2.29 -3.78 -3.22
N PRO A 18 1.17 -4.50 -3.08
CA PRO A 18 1.04 -5.55 -2.07
C PRO A 18 1.51 -6.90 -2.64
N THR A 19 1.94 -7.80 -1.74
CA THR A 19 2.15 -9.22 -2.03
C THR A 19 1.48 -10.08 -0.96
N SER A 20 0.94 -11.24 -1.34
CA SER A 20 0.36 -12.18 -0.36
C SER A 20 1.45 -12.75 0.55
N ARG A 21 1.22 -12.79 1.86
CA ARG A 21 2.12 -13.44 2.80
C ARG A 21 1.94 -14.96 2.69
N LYS A 22 2.94 -15.66 2.15
CA LYS A 22 2.87 -17.12 1.94
C LYS A 22 3.22 -17.95 3.18
N SER A 23 3.98 -17.38 4.11
CA SER A 23 4.37 -18.04 5.36
C SER A 23 4.27 -17.05 6.54
N PRO A 24 3.75 -17.49 7.70
CA PRO A 24 3.73 -16.69 8.92
C PRO A 24 5.14 -16.39 9.46
N ASP A 25 6.15 -17.18 9.09
CA ASP A 25 7.55 -16.97 9.51
C ASP A 25 8.28 -15.95 8.64
N ARG A 26 7.63 -15.43 7.59
CA ARG A 26 8.23 -14.38 6.75
C ARG A 26 8.50 -13.15 7.61
N VAL A 27 9.78 -12.77 7.67
CA VAL A 27 10.25 -11.52 8.29
C VAL A 27 9.68 -10.33 7.52
N ILE A 28 9.14 -9.37 8.28
CA ILE A 28 8.66 -8.09 7.75
C ILE A 28 9.74 -7.07 8.04
N TYR A 29 10.25 -6.43 6.98
CA TYR A 29 11.30 -5.42 7.09
C TYR A 29 10.73 -4.05 7.49
N PRO A 30 11.56 -3.11 7.98
CA PRO A 30 11.09 -1.78 8.37
C PRO A 30 10.47 -0.96 7.23
N ASN A 31 10.80 -1.27 5.97
CA ASN A 31 10.19 -0.70 4.77
C ASN A 31 9.05 -1.56 4.21
N GLU A 32 8.46 -2.42 5.03
CA GLU A 32 7.32 -3.26 4.69
C GLU A 32 6.26 -3.15 5.79
N VAL A 33 5.00 -3.31 5.41
CA VAL A 33 3.88 -3.26 6.36
C VAL A 33 2.98 -4.46 6.20
N ALA A 34 2.71 -5.15 7.30
CA ALA A 34 1.74 -6.25 7.33
C ALA A 34 0.33 -5.70 7.09
N LEU A 35 -0.40 -6.34 6.19
CA LEU A 35 -1.81 -6.09 5.92
C LEU A 35 -2.59 -7.34 6.32
N PRO A 36 -3.25 -7.35 7.49
CA PRO A 36 -4.09 -8.46 7.91
C PRO A 36 -5.18 -8.80 6.87
N ALA A 37 -5.64 -10.05 6.87
CA ALA A 37 -6.84 -10.40 6.11
C ALA A 37 -8.04 -9.57 6.59
N GLY A 38 -8.89 -9.14 5.67
CA GLY A 38 -10.00 -8.23 5.94
C GLY A 38 -9.64 -6.74 5.83
N THR A 39 -8.36 -6.37 5.90
CA THR A 39 -7.92 -4.99 5.62
C THR A 39 -8.30 -4.61 4.18
N ALA A 40 -9.04 -3.52 3.99
CA ALA A 40 -9.47 -3.04 2.67
C ALA A 40 -10.08 -4.13 1.78
N SER A 41 -10.82 -5.07 2.38
CA SER A 41 -11.43 -6.24 1.72
C SER A 41 -10.44 -7.25 1.13
N LEU A 42 -9.18 -7.26 1.59
CA LEU A 42 -8.22 -8.29 1.22
C LEU A 42 -8.68 -9.65 1.75
N SER A 43 -8.75 -10.65 0.87
CA SER A 43 -9.16 -12.01 1.23
C SER A 43 -8.07 -12.82 1.94
N VAL A 44 -6.82 -12.34 1.91
CA VAL A 44 -5.65 -13.02 2.47
C VAL A 44 -4.75 -12.02 3.15
N GLU A 45 -3.97 -12.50 4.13
CA GLU A 45 -2.87 -11.71 4.68
C GLU A 45 -1.89 -11.32 3.58
N SER A 46 -1.54 -10.04 3.57
CA SER A 46 -0.69 -9.43 2.56
C SER A 46 0.35 -8.54 3.23
N ILE A 47 1.32 -8.07 2.45
CA ILE A 47 2.39 -7.19 2.90
C ILE A 47 2.54 -6.10 1.84
N ALA A 48 2.48 -4.83 2.27
CA ALA A 48 2.79 -3.67 1.43
C ALA A 48 4.31 -3.51 1.33
N LEU A 49 4.83 -3.43 0.10
CA LEU A 49 6.26 -3.36 -0.17
C LEU A 49 6.68 -1.91 -0.44
N CYS A 50 6.97 -1.13 0.60
CA CYS A 50 7.27 0.29 0.45
C CYS A 50 8.57 0.56 -0.32
N HIS A 51 9.48 -0.41 -0.42
CA HIS A 51 10.65 -0.33 -1.29
C HIS A 51 10.35 -0.48 -2.79
N GLN A 52 9.12 -0.83 -3.16
CA GLN A 52 8.69 -1.01 -4.56
C GLN A 52 7.68 0.06 -5.00
N ILE A 53 7.75 1.27 -4.45
CA ILE A 53 6.91 2.39 -4.88
C ILE A 53 7.09 2.61 -6.38
N ARG A 54 5.98 2.76 -7.09
CA ARG A 54 6.00 3.03 -8.53
C ARG A 54 4.89 3.99 -8.92
N THR A 55 5.17 4.80 -9.95
CA THR A 55 4.17 5.62 -10.61
C THR A 55 3.50 4.79 -11.71
N LEU A 56 2.16 4.75 -11.71
CA LEU A 56 1.36 4.05 -12.71
C LEU A 56 0.35 4.99 -13.36
N ASP A 57 0.07 4.77 -14.64
CA ASP A 57 -1.09 5.35 -15.28
C ASP A 57 -2.38 4.79 -14.66
N LYS A 58 -3.38 5.65 -14.45
CA LYS A 58 -4.67 5.28 -13.85
C LYS A 58 -5.42 4.21 -14.65
N SER A 59 -5.20 4.12 -15.96
CA SER A 59 -5.78 3.05 -16.82
C SER A 59 -5.33 1.64 -16.41
N ARG A 60 -4.21 1.50 -15.69
CA ARG A 60 -3.74 0.22 -15.15
C ARG A 60 -4.49 -0.21 -13.89
N LEU A 61 -5.29 0.67 -13.28
CA LEU A 61 -6.13 0.34 -12.14
C LEU A 61 -7.42 -0.33 -12.62
N ALA A 62 -7.47 -1.66 -12.54
CA ALA A 62 -8.61 -2.42 -13.02
C ALA A 62 -9.79 -2.44 -12.03
N ARG A 63 -9.54 -2.80 -10.77
CA ARG A 63 -10.59 -3.04 -9.76
C ARG A 63 -10.24 -2.38 -8.44
N HIS A 64 -11.22 -1.68 -7.87
CA HIS A 64 -11.17 -1.21 -6.49
C HIS A 64 -11.50 -2.35 -5.53
N LEU A 65 -10.58 -2.66 -4.59
CA LEU A 65 -10.78 -3.72 -3.59
C LEU A 65 -11.42 -3.17 -2.31
N GLY A 66 -10.99 -2.00 -1.87
CA GLY A 66 -11.46 -1.37 -0.65
C GLY A 66 -10.58 -0.19 -0.26
N GLU A 67 -10.84 0.35 0.92
CA GLU A 67 -10.09 1.46 1.49
C GLU A 67 -9.48 1.01 2.82
N VAL A 68 -8.22 1.35 3.07
CA VAL A 68 -7.63 1.22 4.40
C VAL A 68 -8.16 2.36 5.23
N THR A 69 -9.09 2.11 6.15
CA THR A 69 -9.71 3.14 7.01
C THR A 69 -9.03 3.28 8.37
N GLU A 70 -8.26 2.28 8.78
CA GLU A 70 -7.58 2.26 10.07
C GLU A 70 -6.40 3.25 10.10
N ASP A 71 -6.49 4.27 10.95
CA ASP A 71 -5.45 5.29 11.07
C ASP A 71 -4.11 4.74 11.53
N ARG A 72 -4.12 3.69 12.37
CA ARG A 72 -2.91 3.00 12.79
C ARG A 72 -2.16 2.44 11.58
N LEU A 73 -2.86 1.71 10.72
CA LEU A 73 -2.27 1.09 9.55
C LEU A 73 -1.78 2.14 8.54
N ARG A 74 -2.55 3.23 8.36
CA ARG A 74 -2.11 4.38 7.55
C ARG A 74 -0.79 4.97 8.08
N ARG A 75 -0.64 5.12 9.39
CA ARG A 75 0.61 5.60 10.01
C ARG A 75 1.77 4.62 9.80
N GLU A 76 1.55 3.32 9.99
CA GLU A 76 2.58 2.31 9.75
C GLU A 76 3.10 2.35 8.31
N VAL A 77 2.21 2.53 7.31
CA VAL A 77 2.61 2.73 5.91
C VAL A 77 3.43 4.00 5.72
N LEU A 78 3.04 5.12 6.35
CA LEU A 78 3.79 6.37 6.26
C LEU A 78 5.18 6.25 6.89
N GLU A 79 5.31 5.59 8.05
CA GLU A 79 6.61 5.38 8.67
C GLU A 79 7.51 4.46 7.84
N ALA A 80 6.97 3.38 7.27
CA ALA A 80 7.72 2.50 6.38
C ALA A 80 8.18 3.23 5.09
N LEU A 81 7.35 4.14 4.56
CA LEU A 81 7.73 5.02 3.45
C LEU A 81 8.83 5.99 3.85
N ARG A 82 8.72 6.63 5.03
CA ARG A 82 9.75 7.53 5.55
C ARG A 82 11.08 6.82 5.72
N PHE A 83 11.06 5.63 6.31
CA PHE A 83 12.25 4.79 6.44
C PHE A 83 12.86 4.47 5.07
N GLN A 84 12.04 4.09 4.09
CA GLN A 84 12.52 3.76 2.73
C GLN A 84 13.12 4.97 2.00
N LEU A 85 12.59 6.17 2.25
CA LEU A 85 13.01 7.41 1.59
C LEU A 85 14.06 8.18 2.39
N GLU A 86 14.49 7.65 3.54
CA GLU A 86 15.41 8.30 4.48
C GLU A 86 14.91 9.68 4.95
N LEU A 87 13.61 9.79 5.24
CA LEU A 87 12.90 11.01 5.68
C LEU A 87 12.45 10.95 7.14
#